data_AF-A0A966PYS6-F1
#
_entry.id   AF-A0A966PYS6-F1
#
_cell.length_a   1.000
_cell.length_b   1.000
_cell.length_c   1.000
_cell.angle_alpha   90.00
_cell.angle_beta   90.00
_cell.angle_gamma   90.00
#
_symmetry.space_group_name_H-M   'P 1'
#
loop_
_entity.id
_entity.type
_entity.pdbx_description
1 polymer ?
#
loop_
_entity_poly.entity_id
_entity_poly.type
_entity_poly.pdbx_seq_one_letter_code
_entity_poly.pdbx_strand_id
1 'polypeptide(L)' 'MDMYIDTLSQPILDAIELLIQQQLFEDWCNSNLDEGGEYAEFKVMQFAPDNIKQSYNEFYGYKEGDEYYVGI' A
#
# COMPACT_ATOMS: atom_id res chain seq x y z
N MET A 1 -33.82 6.10 -9.85
CA MET A 1 -33.53 4.87 -10.62
C MET A 1 -32.63 4.08 -9.72
N ASP A 2 -33.15 2.98 -9.18
CA ASP A 2 -32.37 2.15 -8.26
C ASP A 2 -31.37 1.34 -9.09
N MET A 3 -30.13 1.33 -8.65
CA MET A 3 -29.08 0.53 -9.27
C MET A 3 -29.18 -0.91 -8.76
N TYR A 4 -28.69 -1.87 -9.54
CA TYR A 4 -28.69 -3.28 -9.09
C TYR A 4 -27.94 -3.46 -7.76
N ILE A 5 -26.88 -2.69 -7.54
CA ILE A 5 -26.09 -2.72 -6.30
C ILE A 5 -26.94 -2.39 -5.05
N ASP A 6 -27.99 -1.58 -5.20
CA ASP A 6 -28.89 -1.20 -4.11
C ASP A 6 -29.77 -2.38 -3.65
N THR A 7 -29.81 -3.48 -4.42
CA THR A 7 -30.54 -4.70 -4.09
C THR A 7 -29.69 -5.73 -3.33
N LEU A 8 -28.39 -5.51 -3.23
CA LEU A 8 -27.44 -6.43 -2.60
C LEU A 8 -27.38 -6.19 -1.08
N SER A 9 -27.08 -7.25 -0.32
CA SER A 9 -26.85 -7.12 1.12
C SER A 9 -25.47 -6.54 1.42
N GLN A 10 -25.35 -5.82 2.54
CA GLN A 10 -24.08 -5.21 2.95
C GLN A 10 -22.90 -6.21 2.98
N PRO A 11 -23.03 -7.46 3.48
CA PRO A 11 -21.92 -8.41 3.45
C PRO A 11 -21.42 -8.78 2.04
N ILE A 12 -22.31 -8.76 1.03
CA ILE A 12 -21.90 -8.98 -0.37
C ILE A 12 -21.14 -7.78 -0.89
N LEU A 13 -21.60 -6.56 -0.56
CA LEU A 13 -20.91 -5.32 -0.93
C LEU A 13 -19.53 -5.25 -0.30
N ASP A 14 -19.40 -5.59 0.99
CA ASP A 14 -18.12 -5.61 1.71
C ASP A 14 -17.14 -6.62 1.08
N ALA A 15 -17.63 -7.78 0.64
CA ALA A 15 -16.81 -8.78 -0.05
C ALA A 15 -16.33 -8.31 -1.42
N ILE A 16 -17.19 -7.64 -2.20
CA ILE A 16 -16.82 -7.03 -3.49
C ILE A 16 -15.79 -5.92 -3.25
N GLU A 17 -15.99 -5.07 -2.24
CA GLU A 17 -15.07 -4.00 -1.89
C GLU A 17 -13.69 -4.56 -1.52
N LEU A 18 -13.63 -5.61 -0.69
CA LEU A 18 -12.38 -6.26 -0.33
C LEU A 18 -11.61 -6.81 -1.55
N LEU A 19 -12.32 -7.42 -2.51
CA LEU A 19 -11.70 -7.91 -3.75
C LEU A 19 -11.14 -6.76 -4.60
N ILE A 20 -11.86 -5.65 -4.69
CA ILE A 20 -11.39 -4.45 -5.39
C ILE A 20 -10.15 -3.89 -4.69
N GLN A 21 -10.16 -3.78 -3.36
CA GLN A 21 -9.01 -3.30 -2.59
C GLN A 21 -7.77 -4.18 -2.81
N GLN A 22 -7.93 -5.51 -2.81
CA GLN A 22 -6.84 -6.45 -3.05
C GLN A 22 -6.24 -6.28 -4.46
N GLN A 23 -7.08 -6.23 -5.49
CA GLN A 23 -6.61 -6.04 -6.87
C GLN A 23 -5.90 -4.69 -7.05
N LEU A 24 -6.48 -3.61 -6.53
CA LEU A 24 -5.88 -2.28 -6.63
C LEU A 24 -4.54 -2.21 -5.89
N PHE A 25 -4.40 -2.88 -4.75
CA PHE A 25 -3.14 -2.95 -4.03
C PHE A 25 -2.08 -3.75 -4.79
N GLU A 26 -2.45 -4.89 -5.37
CA GLU A 26 -1.56 -5.70 -6.20
C GLU A 26 -1.09 -4.93 -7.44
N ASP A 27 -2.01 -4.31 -8.18
CA ASP A 27 -1.71 -3.51 -9.37
C ASP A 27 -0.80 -2.33 -9.03
N TRP A 28 -1.06 -1.66 -7.90
CA TRP A 28 -0.22 -0.58 -7.42
C TRP A 28 1.18 -1.08 -7.06
N CYS A 29 1.32 -2.18 -6.30
CA CYS A 29 2.61 -2.79 -6.00
C CYS A 29 3.37 -3.15 -7.28
N ASN A 30 2.71 -3.81 -8.23
CA ASN A 30 3.30 -4.18 -9.52
C ASN A 30 3.78 -2.97 -10.31
N SER A 31 3.01 -1.87 -10.33
CA SER A 31 3.43 -0.64 -11.03
C SER A 31 4.67 0.01 -10.42
N ASN A 32 4.90 -0.14 -9.11
CA ASN A 32 6.13 0.37 -8.48
C ASN A 32 7.31 -0.58 -8.69
N LEU A 33 7.07 -1.89 -8.89
CA LEU A 33 8.13 -2.85 -9.21
C LEU A 33 8.78 -2.56 -10.58
N ASP A 34 8.10 -1.84 -11.48
CA ASP A 34 8.68 -1.37 -12.74
C ASP A 34 9.89 -0.45 -12.53
N GLU A 35 9.93 0.29 -11.40
CA GLU A 35 11.06 1.15 -10.98
C GLU A 35 12.09 0.39 -10.13
N GLY A 36 11.76 -0.83 -9.68
CA GLY A 36 12.63 -1.71 -8.89
C GLY A 36 12.09 -2.07 -7.51
N GLY A 37 12.65 -3.16 -6.94
CA GLY A 37 12.20 -3.71 -5.65
C GLY A 37 12.40 -2.75 -4.46
N GLU A 38 13.51 -2.02 -4.43
CA GLU A 38 13.80 -1.04 -3.37
C GLU A 38 12.82 0.13 -3.40
N TYR A 39 12.50 0.65 -4.59
CA TYR A 39 11.50 1.70 -4.77
C TYR A 39 10.10 1.21 -4.36
N ALA A 40 9.71 0.00 -4.78
CA ALA A 40 8.43 -0.59 -4.37
C ALA A 40 8.32 -0.74 -2.84
N GLU A 41 9.36 -1.24 -2.18
CA GLU A 41 9.41 -1.36 -0.72
C GLU A 41 9.33 0.01 -0.04
N PHE A 42 10.10 1.00 -0.51
CA PHE A 42 10.06 2.38 -0.02
C PHE A 42 8.65 2.97 -0.10
N LYS A 43 7.95 2.78 -1.22
CA LYS A 43 6.57 3.25 -1.39
C LYS A 43 5.60 2.62 -0.40
N VAL A 44 5.74 1.32 -0.09
CA VAL A 44 4.93 0.66 0.95
C VAL A 44 5.24 1.23 2.33
N MET A 45 6.52 1.42 2.66
CA MET A 45 6.95 1.90 3.98
C MET A 45 6.49 3.33 4.29
N GLN A 46 6.16 4.15 3.29
CA GLN A 46 5.55 5.48 3.50
C GLN A 46 4.23 5.43 4.30
N PHE A 47 3.48 4.32 4.21
CA PHE A 47 2.20 4.12 4.90
C PHE A 47 2.33 3.36 6.22
N ALA A 48 3.53 2.88 6.56
CA ALA A 48 3.76 2.15 7.79
C ALA A 48 3.71 3.09 9.01
N PRO A 49 3.37 2.58 10.21
CA PRO A 49 3.48 3.37 11.43
C PRO A 49 4.95 3.69 11.74
N ASP A 50 5.18 4.76 12.51
CA ASP A 50 6.49 5.33 12.80
C ASP A 50 7.50 4.33 13.35
N ASN A 51 7.06 3.40 14.22
CA ASN A 51 7.93 2.36 14.77
C ASN A 51 8.45 1.39 13.70
N ILE A 52 7.67 1.13 12.65
CA ILE A 52 8.08 0.26 11.53
C ILE A 52 8.99 1.04 10.59
N LYS A 53 8.67 2.31 10.28
CA LYS A 53 9.54 3.20 9.50
C LYS A 53 10.93 3.33 10.13
N GLN A 54 10.98 3.49 11.46
CA GLN A 54 12.24 3.51 12.21
C GLN A 54 13.05 2.22 11.97
N SER A 55 12.43 1.05 12.16
CA SER A 55 13.11 -0.23 11.98
C SER A 55 13.58 -0.47 10.53
N TYR A 56 12.84 0.04 9.53
CA TYR A 56 13.22 -0.01 8.13
C TYR A 56 14.47 0.86 7.85
N ASN A 57 14.47 2.10 8.32
CA ASN A 57 15.63 2.99 8.17
C ASN A 57 16.87 2.42 8.89
N GLU A 58 16.70 1.84 10.09
CA GLU A 58 17.78 1.20 10.84
C GLU A 58 18.32 -0.05 10.13
N PHE A 59 17.45 -0.86 9.53
CA PHE A 59 17.84 -2.08 8.81
C PHE A 59 18.75 -1.80 7.61
N TYR A 60 18.40 -0.80 6.80
CA TYR A 60 19.19 -0.39 5.63
C TYR A 60 20.27 0.64 5.96
N GLY A 61 20.29 1.17 7.20
CA GLY A 61 21.23 2.20 7.63
C GLY A 61 20.96 3.58 7.02
N TYR A 62 19.72 3.84 6.58
CA TYR A 62 19.32 5.10 5.97
C TYR A 62 19.36 6.26 6.96
N LYS A 63 19.77 7.41 6.45
CA LYS A 63 19.82 8.70 7.15
C LYS A 63 18.98 9.72 6.40
N GLU A 64 18.63 10.80 7.08
CA GLU A 64 17.94 11.91 6.46
C GLU A 64 18.71 12.41 5.22
N GLY A 65 18.03 12.42 4.07
CA GLY A 65 18.58 12.79 2.77
C GLY A 65 18.94 11.60 1.88
N ASP A 66 18.96 10.36 2.40
CA ASP A 66 19.12 9.17 1.56
C ASP A 66 17.86 8.94 0.71
N GLU A 67 18.04 8.38 -0.49
CA GLU A 67 17.01 8.25 -1.52
C GLU A 67 15.74 7.52 -1.03
N TYR A 68 15.93 6.48 -0.20
CA TYR A 68 14.84 5.66 0.33
C TYR A 68 14.61 5.86 1.83
N TYR A 69 15.17 6.91 2.43
CA TYR A 69 14.84 7.25 3.81
C TYR A 69 13.36 7.62 3.95
N VAL A 70 12.66 6.95 4.87
CA VAL A 70 11.27 7.28 5.17
C VAL A 70 11.21 8.15 6.41
N GLY A 71 10.69 9.38 6.27
CA GLY A 71 10.50 10.29 7.39
C GLY A 71 9.56 9.75 8.47
N ILE A 72 9.94 9.99 9.73
CA ILE A 72 9.22 9.65 10.95
C ILE A 72 8.70 10.94 11.58
#